data_AF-A0A8J8D501-F1
#
_entry.id   AF-A0A8J8D501-F1
#
_cell.length_a   1.000
_cell.length_b   1.000
_cell.length_c   1.000
_cell.angle_alpha   90.00
_cell.angle_beta   90.00
_cell.angle_gamma   90.00
#
_symmetry.space_group_name_H-M   'P 1'
#
loop_
_entity.id
_entity.type
_entity.pdbx_description
1 polymer ?
#
loop_
_entity_poly.entity_id
_entity_poly.type
_entity_poly.pdbx_seq_one_letter_code
_entity_poly.pdbx_strand_id
1 'polypeptide(L)'
;MATFKLVISNPKNGIAKQVEISGEQAEKLIGKRIGEEIPASELGLNLTEIFGEEIPGDVKLKITGGTDKDGFPMRPDVHGPRRVKILVSKGPGFRPKEKGERRKKTVRGNTISPEIVQVNMKLVF
;
A
#
# COMPACT_ATOMS: atom_id res chain seq x y z
N MET A 1 -5.74 8.97 -16.27
CA MET A 1 -4.52 8.20 -15.90
C MET A 1 -4.46 8.11 -14.40
N ALA A 2 -4.29 6.91 -13.84
CA ALA A 2 -4.12 6.75 -12.40
C ALA A 2 -2.70 7.19 -12.03
N THR A 3 -2.61 8.12 -11.07
CA THR A 3 -1.35 8.52 -10.45
C THR A 3 -1.30 7.92 -9.06
N PHE A 4 -0.26 7.13 -8.78
CA PHE A 4 -0.05 6.53 -7.47
C PHE A 4 1.16 7.16 -6.79
N LYS A 5 0.99 7.50 -5.52
CA LYS A 5 2.08 7.84 -4.61
C LYS A 5 2.54 6.56 -3.93
N LEU A 6 3.73 6.09 -4.26
CA LEU A 6 4.35 4.95 -3.58
C LEU A 6 5.19 5.44 -2.41
N VAL A 7 4.90 4.93 -1.22
CA VAL A 7 5.77 5.10 -0.06
C VAL A 7 6.54 3.80 0.15
N ILE A 8 7.83 3.82 -0.13
CA ILE A 8 8.71 2.67 -0.01
C ILE A 8 9.49 2.81 1.29
N SER A 9 9.47 1.78 2.14
CA SER A 9 10.16 1.76 3.42
C SER A 9 11.27 0.71 3.44
N ASN A 10 12.48 1.12 3.82
CA ASN A 10 13.61 0.21 4.08
C ASN A 10 13.65 -0.16 5.57
N PRO A 11 13.39 -1.43 5.94
CA PRO A 11 13.40 -1.84 7.34
C PRO A 11 14.79 -1.86 7.98
N LYS A 12 15.88 -1.95 7.19
CA LYS A 12 17.25 -1.97 7.73
C LYS A 12 17.68 -0.60 8.23
N ASN A 13 17.39 0.43 7.44
CA ASN A 13 17.85 1.80 7.70
C ASN A 13 16.76 2.67 8.33
N GLY A 14 15.50 2.20 8.36
CA GLY A 14 14.37 2.94 8.92
C GLY A 14 13.92 4.14 8.06
N ILE A 15 14.44 4.25 6.84
CA ILE A 15 14.15 5.35 5.92
C ILE A 15 12.94 5.00 5.05
N ALA A 16 12.02 5.94 4.90
CA ALA A 16 10.93 5.88 3.95
C ALA A 16 11.07 7.01 2.93
N LYS A 17 10.88 6.68 1.64
CA LYS A 17 10.89 7.65 0.54
C LYS A 17 9.60 7.52 -0.27
N GLN A 18 9.12 8.67 -0.74
CA GLN A 18 7.92 8.76 -1.57
C GLN A 18 8.32 8.94 -3.03
N VAL A 19 7.67 8.20 -3.92
CA VAL A 19 7.86 8.26 -5.37
C VAL A 19 6.50 8.38 -6.03
N GLU A 20 6.39 9.21 -7.05
CA GLU A 20 5.18 9.32 -7.86
C GLU A 20 5.32 8.46 -9.11
N ILE A 21 4.33 7.60 -9.35
CA ILE A 21 4.25 6.75 -10.53
C ILE A 21 3.00 7.09 -11.31
N SER A 22 3.13 7.15 -12.64
CA SER A 22 2.04 7.38 -13.58
C SER A 22 2.09 6.39 -14.73
N GLY A 23 0.98 6.26 -15.47
CA GLY A 23 0.92 5.48 -16.71
C GLY A 23 1.01 3.96 -16.54
N GLU A 24 1.76 3.29 -17.41
CA GLU A 24 1.81 1.83 -17.53
C GLU A 24 2.34 1.13 -16.25
N GLN A 25 3.26 1.77 -15.53
CA GLN A 25 3.78 1.23 -14.27
C GLN A 25 2.69 1.20 -13.18
N ALA A 26 1.80 2.20 -13.16
CA ALA A 26 0.67 2.24 -12.25
C ALA A 26 -0.35 1.14 -12.57
N GLU A 27 -0.57 0.84 -13.85
CA GLU A 27 -1.53 -0.19 -14.28
C GLU A 27 -1.12 -1.59 -13.83
N LYS A 28 0.19 -1.90 -13.77
CA LYS A 28 0.71 -3.17 -13.26
C LYS A 28 0.39 -3.42 -11.77
N LEU A 29 0.17 -2.35 -10.99
CA LEU A 29 -0.19 -2.47 -9.58
C LEU A 29 -1.67 -2.75 -9.36
N ILE A 30 -2.52 -2.46 -10.36
CA ILE A 30 -3.96 -2.67 -10.26
C ILE A 30 -4.25 -4.17 -10.24
N GLY A 31 -5.12 -4.61 -9.34
CA GLY A 31 -5.48 -6.02 -9.17
C GLY A 31 -4.56 -6.81 -8.23
N LYS A 32 -3.41 -6.26 -7.85
CA LYS A 32 -2.54 -6.84 -6.81
C LYS A 32 -3.17 -6.70 -5.43
N ARG A 33 -2.82 -7.61 -4.52
CA ARG A 33 -3.34 -7.63 -3.13
C ARG A 33 -2.31 -7.19 -2.11
N ILE A 34 -2.78 -6.67 -0.99
CA ILE A 34 -1.95 -6.43 0.19
C ILE A 34 -1.33 -7.76 0.63
N GLY A 35 -0.02 -7.74 0.85
CA GLY A 35 0.78 -8.90 1.26
C GLY A 35 1.48 -9.59 0.10
N GLU A 36 1.14 -9.29 -1.15
CA GLU A 36 1.86 -9.79 -2.32
C GLU A 36 3.23 -9.11 -2.46
N GLU A 37 4.20 -9.89 -2.95
CA GLU A 37 5.56 -9.45 -3.24
C GLU A 37 5.72 -9.23 -4.75
N ILE A 38 6.26 -8.07 -5.11
CA ILE A 38 6.46 -7.65 -6.49
C ILE A 38 7.95 -7.36 -6.66
N PRO A 39 8.62 -7.93 -7.67
CA PRO A 39 10.02 -7.61 -7.94
C PRO A 39 10.15 -6.14 -8.35
N ALA A 40 11.13 -5.43 -7.78
CA ALA A 40 11.32 -4.01 -8.05
C ALA A 40 11.57 -3.70 -9.54
N SER A 41 12.15 -4.65 -10.28
CA SER A 41 12.40 -4.56 -11.72
C SER A 41 11.12 -4.35 -12.53
N GLU A 42 9.98 -4.94 -12.13
CA GLU A 42 8.70 -4.82 -12.86
C GLU A 42 8.10 -3.42 -12.78
N LEU A 43 8.40 -2.69 -11.70
CA LEU A 43 7.93 -1.35 -11.44
C LEU A 43 8.80 -0.28 -12.09
N GLY A 44 9.92 -0.66 -12.72
CA GLY A 44 10.84 0.26 -13.39
C GLY A 44 11.42 1.32 -12.45
N LEU A 45 11.48 1.01 -11.15
CA LEU A 45 12.03 1.89 -10.12
C LEU A 45 13.51 1.59 -9.95
N ASN A 46 14.36 2.56 -10.27
CA ASN A 46 15.76 2.53 -9.88
C ASN A 46 15.86 2.79 -8.37
N LEU A 47 15.71 1.72 -7.58
CA LEU A 47 15.77 1.78 -6.12
C LEU A 47 17.10 2.38 -5.62
N THR A 48 18.18 2.22 -6.40
CA THR A 48 19.50 2.83 -6.22
C THR A 48 19.47 4.35 -6.29
N GLU A 49 18.82 4.94 -7.29
CA GLU A 49 18.71 6.40 -7.43
C GLU A 49 17.77 6.99 -6.37
N ILE A 50 16.71 6.25 -6.04
CA ILE A 50 15.71 6.72 -5.08
C ILE A 50 16.26 6.69 -3.66
N PHE A 51 16.90 5.60 -3.23
CA PHE A 51 17.40 5.47 -1.85
C PHE A 51 18.81 6.05 -1.66
N GLY A 52 19.61 6.18 -2.71
CA GLY A 52 21.00 6.65 -2.63
C GLY A 52 21.95 5.58 -2.07
N GLU A 53 21.49 4.33 -2.00
CA GLU A 53 22.24 3.17 -1.52
C GLU A 53 22.08 2.05 -2.56
N GLU A 54 23.11 1.21 -2.72
CA GLU A 54 23.07 0.01 -3.55
C GLU A 54 22.06 -0.98 -2.98
N ILE A 55 20.81 -0.85 -3.39
CA ILE A 55 19.79 -1.86 -3.17
C ILE A 55 19.99 -2.93 -4.25
N PRO A 56 20.22 -4.20 -3.89
CA PRO A 56 20.40 -5.28 -4.86
C PRO A 56 19.22 -5.36 -5.82
N GLY A 57 19.48 -5.66 -7.09
CA GLY A 57 18.44 -5.75 -8.13
C GLY A 57 17.36 -6.79 -7.86
N ASP A 58 17.64 -7.77 -7.00
CA ASP A 58 16.73 -8.88 -6.63
C ASP A 58 15.74 -8.52 -5.51
N VAL A 59 15.74 -7.27 -5.05
CA VAL A 59 14.89 -6.87 -3.93
C VAL A 59 13.42 -6.83 -4.32
N LYS A 60 12.60 -7.46 -3.47
CA LYS A 60 11.15 -7.51 -3.61
C LYS A 60 10.49 -6.40 -2.81
N LEU A 61 9.42 -5.86 -3.35
CA LEU A 61 8.54 -4.91 -2.69
C LEU A 61 7.27 -5.63 -2.25
N LYS A 62 7.03 -5.63 -0.95
CA LYS A 62 5.79 -6.17 -0.38
C LYS A 62 4.78 -5.06 -0.17
N ILE A 63 3.58 -5.20 -0.72
CA ILE A 63 2.48 -4.27 -0.47
C ILE A 63 2.03 -4.47 0.98
N THR A 64 2.08 -3.41 1.78
CA THR A 64 1.66 -3.44 3.20
C THR A 64 0.31 -2.77 3.42
N GLY A 65 -0.09 -1.86 2.54
CA GLY A 65 -1.38 -1.19 2.60
C GLY A 65 -1.50 -0.05 1.61
N GLY A 66 -2.52 0.78 1.79
CA GLY A 66 -2.75 1.94 0.96
C GLY A 66 -3.92 2.77 1.46
N THR A 67 -4.12 3.91 0.80
CA THR A 67 -5.14 4.89 1.15
C THR A 67 -5.90 5.33 -0.10
N ASP A 68 -7.22 5.32 0.02
CA ASP A 68 -8.17 5.77 -1.00
C ASP A 68 -8.17 7.31 -1.11
N LYS A 69 -8.72 7.86 -2.21
CA LYS A 69 -8.89 9.29 -2.44
C LYS A 69 -9.58 10.03 -1.30
N ASP A 70 -10.57 9.40 -0.67
CA ASP A 70 -11.32 9.98 0.46
C ASP A 70 -10.67 9.69 1.82
N GLY A 71 -9.42 9.20 1.84
CA GLY A 71 -8.68 8.93 3.07
C GLY A 71 -9.05 7.62 3.76
N PHE A 72 -9.84 6.75 3.13
CA PHE A 72 -10.16 5.44 3.69
C PHE A 72 -8.96 4.50 3.58
N PRO A 73 -8.51 3.88 4.69
CA PRO A 73 -7.42 2.94 4.65
C PRO A 73 -7.87 1.61 4.04
N MET A 74 -6.95 0.95 3.34
CA MET A 74 -7.15 -0.44 2.94
C MET A 74 -7.01 -1.38 4.14
N ARG A 75 -7.78 -2.47 4.11
CA ARG A 75 -7.73 -3.52 5.14
C ARG A 75 -7.47 -4.88 4.49
N PRO A 76 -6.45 -5.64 4.92
CA PRO A 76 -6.08 -6.92 4.30
C PRO A 76 -7.19 -7.98 4.39
N ASP A 77 -7.98 -7.96 5.48
CA ASP A 77 -9.06 -8.92 5.73
C ASP A 77 -10.24 -8.77 4.75
N VAL A 78 -10.42 -7.58 4.19
CA VAL A 78 -11.58 -7.26 3.33
C VAL A 78 -11.21 -7.56 1.89
N HIS A 79 -11.92 -8.49 1.28
CA HIS A 79 -11.64 -8.90 -0.09
C HIS A 79 -12.27 -7.94 -1.12
N GLY A 80 -11.55 -7.73 -2.21
CA GLY A 80 -12.00 -7.01 -3.39
C GLY A 80 -11.53 -5.55 -3.45
N PRO A 81 -11.85 -4.85 -4.55
CA PRO A 81 -11.33 -3.51 -4.81
C PRO A 81 -12.22 -2.39 -4.26
N ARG A 82 -13.44 -2.69 -3.79
CA ARG A 82 -14.47 -1.69 -3.43
C ARG A 82 -14.39 -1.23 -1.97
N ARG A 83 -15.11 -0.15 -1.66
CA ARG A 83 -15.38 0.27 -0.27
C ARG A 83 -16.46 -0.60 0.35
N VAL A 84 -16.29 -0.91 1.63
CA VAL A 84 -17.29 -1.62 2.43
C VAL A 84 -17.43 -0.98 3.80
N LYS A 85 -18.64 -1.03 4.35
CA LYS A 85 -18.89 -0.67 5.75
C LYS A 85 -18.94 -1.95 6.59
N ILE A 86 -18.00 -2.09 7.51
CA ILE A 86 -17.91 -3.24 8.42
C ILE A 86 -17.95 -2.78 9.87
N LEU A 87 -18.45 -3.64 10.76
CA LEU A 87 -18.41 -3.40 12.19
C LEU A 87 -17.03 -3.78 12.73
N VAL A 88 -16.24 -2.78 13.14
CA VAL A 88 -14.86 -2.97 13.60
C VAL A 88 -14.79 -2.77 15.10
N SER A 89 -14.08 -3.67 15.79
CA SER A 89 -13.69 -3.54 17.20
C SER A 89 -12.28 -2.96 17.37
N LYS A 90 -11.34 -3.36 16.50
CA LYS A 90 -9.94 -2.90 16.52
C LYS A 90 -9.31 -3.02 15.13
N GLY A 91 -8.22 -2.29 14.89
CA GLY A 91 -7.31 -2.51 13.77
C GLY A 91 -7.21 -1.31 12.82
N PRO A 92 -6.78 -1.53 11.57
CA PRO A 92 -6.65 -0.44 10.59
C PRO A 92 -8.02 0.20 10.33
N GLY A 93 -8.05 1.54 10.36
CA GLY A 93 -9.27 2.34 10.20
C GLY A 93 -10.12 2.53 11.47
N PHE A 94 -9.78 1.90 12.60
CA PHE A 94 -10.47 2.14 13.87
C PHE A 94 -9.56 1.98 15.09
N ARG A 95 -9.39 3.09 15.83
CA ARG A 95 -8.72 3.13 17.13
C ARG A 95 -9.79 3.30 18.21
N PRO A 96 -10.22 2.23 18.90
CA PRO A 96 -11.20 2.34 19.98
C PRO A 96 -10.62 3.15 21.14
N LYS A 97 -11.45 3.98 21.77
CA LYS A 97 -11.07 4.73 22.98
C LYS A 97 -11.48 3.98 24.25
N GLU A 98 -12.56 3.22 24.16
CA GLU A 98 -13.12 2.48 25.29
C GLU A 98 -13.01 0.97 25.08
N LYS A 99 -12.93 0.23 26.18
CA LYS A 99 -12.89 -1.23 26.15
C LYS A 99 -14.25 -1.77 25.68
N GLY A 100 -14.25 -2.52 24.59
CA GLY A 100 -15.47 -3.10 24.01
C GLY A 100 -16.17 -2.19 22.99
N GLU A 101 -15.63 -1.01 22.68
CA GLU A 101 -16.18 -0.13 21.65
C GLU A 101 -16.16 -0.83 20.27
N ARG A 102 -17.31 -0.81 19.59
CA ARG A 102 -17.44 -1.29 18.20
C ARG A 102 -18.13 -0.23 17.38
N ARG A 103 -17.61 0.06 16.19
CA ARG A 103 -18.21 1.06 15.30
C ARG A 103 -18.25 0.56 13.86
N LYS A 104 -19.36 0.84 13.18
CA LYS A 104 -19.43 0.67 11.72
C LYS A 104 -18.53 1.71 11.07
N LYS A 105 -17.50 1.27 10.37
CA LYS A 105 -16.53 2.11 9.65
C LYS A 105 -16.45 1.68 8.20
N THR A 106 -16.30 2.67 7.32
CA THR A 106 -16.00 2.43 5.90
C THR A 106 -14.50 2.18 5.76
N VAL A 107 -14.14 1.11 5.07
CA VAL A 107 -12.76 0.75 4.74
C VAL A 107 -12.68 0.35 3.27
N ARG A 108 -11.47 0.43 2.69
CA ARG A 108 -11.20 -0.09 1.35
C ARG A 108 -10.76 -1.55 1.45
N GLY A 109 -11.13 -2.35 0.46
CA GLY A 109 -10.67 -3.74 0.39
C GLY A 109 -9.18 -3.87 0.10
N ASN A 110 -8.71 -5.11 0.06
CA ASN A 110 -7.30 -5.48 -0.03
C ASN A 110 -6.73 -5.46 -1.45
N THR A 111 -7.57 -5.30 -2.46
CA THR A 111 -7.16 -5.30 -3.87
C THR A 111 -6.96 -3.86 -4.35
N ILE A 112 -5.83 -3.59 -5.01
CA ILE A 112 -5.51 -2.27 -5.52
C ILE A 112 -6.41 -1.94 -6.72
N SER A 113 -6.94 -0.72 -6.72
CA SER A 113 -7.84 -0.18 -7.74
C SER A 113 -7.43 1.24 -8.13
N PRO A 114 -7.85 1.75 -9.30
CA PRO A 114 -7.51 3.11 -9.77
C PRO A 114 -7.91 4.25 -8.82
N GLU A 115 -8.84 4.01 -7.90
CA GLU A 115 -9.32 5.02 -6.95
C GLU A 115 -8.36 5.23 -5.76
N ILE A 116 -7.37 4.36 -5.60
CA ILE A 116 -6.33 4.50 -4.58
C ILE A 116 -5.40 5.64 -4.98
N VAL A 117 -4.95 6.42 -4.00
CA VAL A 117 -4.01 7.52 -4.23
C VAL A 117 -2.62 7.16 -3.74
N GLN A 118 -2.53 6.46 -2.61
CA GLN A 118 -1.27 6.08 -1.99
C GLN A 118 -1.18 4.58 -1.78
N VAL A 119 -0.04 3.98 -2.11
CA VAL A 119 0.29 2.58 -1.81
C VAL A 119 1.55 2.54 -0.96
N ASN A 120 1.51 1.79 0.14
CA ASN A 120 2.63 1.62 1.04
C ASN A 120 3.31 0.28 0.78
N MET A 121 4.62 0.32 0.56
CA MET A 121 5.45 -0.84 0.26
C MET A 121 6.62 -0.95 1.23
N LYS A 122 7.01 -2.18 1.50
CA LYS A 122 8.17 -2.52 2.32
C LYS A 122 9.19 -3.30 1.48
N LEU A 123 10.46 -2.92 1.58
CA LEU A 123 11.55 -3.70 0.99
C LEU A 123 11.71 -5.03 1.74
N VAL A 124 11.73 -6.11 0.97
CA VAL A 124 11.98 -7.48 1.40
C VAL A 124 13.22 -7.96 0.67
N PHE A 125 14.25 -8.30 1.44
CA PHE A 125 15.52 -8.86 0.96
C PHE A 125 15.44 -10.38 0.97
#